data_AF-A0AAE3VK21-F1
#
_entry.id   AF-A0AAE3VK21-F1
#
_cell.length_a   1.000
_cell.length_b   1.000
_cell.length_c   1.000
_cell.angle_alpha   90.00
_cell.angle_beta   90.00
_cell.angle_gamma   90.00
#
_symmetry.space_group_name_H-M   'P 1'
#
loop_
_entity.id
_entity.type
_entity.pdbx_description
1 polymer ?
#
loop_
_entity_poly.entity_id
_entity_poly.type
_entity_poly.pdbx_seq_one_letter_code
_entity_poly.pdbx_strand_id
1 'polypeptide(L)' 'MKRTGNSRKFRGIERIALRKLDMLEAVTQVETLRIPPGNHFKALSGKRKGQYSIRVNDQWRICFTWYEGHAFDVEIVDYH' A
#
# COMPACT_ATOMS: atom_id res chain seq x y z
N MET A 1 -4.42 -10.59 10.62
CA MET A 1 -5.08 -9.26 10.69
C MET A 1 -6.60 -9.37 10.97
N LYS A 2 -7.14 -8.74 12.03
CA LYS A 2 -8.61 -8.68 12.26
C LYS A 2 -9.22 -7.65 11.30
N ARG A 3 -10.19 -8.07 10.47
CA ARG A 3 -10.87 -7.20 9.49
C ARG A 3 -12.13 -6.62 10.14
N THR A 4 -12.01 -5.44 10.73
CA THR A 4 -13.14 -4.72 11.33
C THR A 4 -13.21 -3.31 10.77
N GLY A 5 -14.42 -2.83 10.48
CA GLY A 5 -14.67 -1.49 9.94
C GLY A 5 -15.38 -1.52 8.59
N ASN A 6 -16.43 -0.71 8.45
CA ASN A 6 -17.12 -0.46 7.19
C ASN A 6 -17.04 1.04 6.93
N SER A 7 -16.20 1.44 5.97
CA SER A 7 -16.02 2.85 5.62
C SER A 7 -16.73 3.17 4.32
N ARG A 8 -17.71 4.07 4.38
CA ARG A 8 -18.41 4.59 3.19
C ARG A 8 -17.44 5.19 2.17
N LYS A 9 -16.35 5.81 2.65
CA LYS A 9 -15.29 6.41 1.84
C LYS A 9 -14.48 5.37 1.05
N PHE A 10 -14.29 4.18 1.60
CA PHE A 10 -13.43 3.14 1.00
C PHE A 10 -14.20 2.00 0.32
N ARG A 11 -15.53 2.02 0.35
CA ARG A 11 -16.38 0.94 -0.18
C ARG A 11 -16.03 0.56 -1.63
N GLY A 12 -15.65 1.53 -2.47
CA GLY A 12 -15.27 1.29 -3.86
C GLY A 12 -13.88 0.67 -4.08
N ILE A 13 -13.01 0.72 -3.07
CA ILE A 13 -11.63 0.19 -3.16
C ILE A 13 -11.34 -0.94 -2.17
N GLU A 14 -12.23 -1.18 -1.21
CA GLU A 14 -12.01 -2.05 -0.04
C GLU A 14 -11.42 -3.41 -0.43
N ARG A 15 -12.04 -4.11 -1.38
CA ARG A 15 -11.58 -5.43 -1.83
C ARG A 15 -10.15 -5.40 -2.39
N ILE A 16 -9.82 -4.36 -3.16
CA ILE A 16 -8.49 -4.23 -3.77
C ILE A 16 -7.48 -3.82 -2.70
N ALA A 17 -7.82 -2.84 -1.88
CA ALA A 17 -6.98 -2.38 -0.78
C ALA A 17 -6.63 -3.53 0.18
N LEU A 18 -7.61 -4.34 0.58
CA LEU A 18 -7.37 -5.51 1.43
C LEU A 18 -6.43 -6.53 0.77
N ARG A 19 -6.61 -6.84 -0.52
CA ARG A 19 -5.66 -7.72 -1.24
C ARG A 19 -4.24 -7.15 -1.27
N LYS A 20 -4.10 -5.83 -1.43
CA LYS A 20 -2.78 -5.18 -1.41
C LYS A 20 -2.16 -5.20 -0.01
N LEU A 21 -2.96 -5.07 1.04
CA LEU A 21 -2.50 -5.20 2.43
C LEU A 21 -2.09 -6.64 2.76
N ASP A 22 -2.87 -7.63 2.36
CA ASP A 22 -2.51 -9.05 2.53
C ASP A 22 -1.18 -9.36 1.80
N MET A 23 -1.01 -8.82 0.59
CA MET A 23 0.25 -8.94 -0.17
C MET A 23 1.42 -8.24 0.52
N LEU A 24 1.19 -7.05 1.07
CA LEU A 24 2.20 -6.27 1.80
C LEU A 24 2.66 -6.99 3.08
N GLU A 25 1.75 -7.67 3.78
CA GLU A 25 2.04 -8.50 4.97
C GLU A 25 2.83 -9.77 4.61
N ALA A 26 2.64 -10.31 3.41
CA ALA A 26 3.25 -11.58 2.98
C ALA A 26 4.65 -11.46 2.38
N VAL A 27 5.04 -10.29 1.86
CA VAL A 27 6.35 -10.10 1.24
C VAL A 27 7.45 -9.97 2.30
N THR A 28 8.62 -10.57 2.03
CA THR A 28 9.81 -10.45 2.89
C THR A 28 10.84 -9.48 2.33
N GLN A 29 10.69 -9.06 1.07
CA GLN A 29 11.52 -8.09 0.38
C GLN A 29 10.63 -7.08 -0.33
N VAL A 30 10.96 -5.79 -0.19
CA VAL A 30 10.11 -4.71 -0.70
C VAL A 30 10.10 -4.68 -2.23
N GLU A 31 11.20 -5.09 -2.87
CA GLU A 31 11.37 -5.13 -4.31
C GLU A 31 10.41 -6.11 -4.99
N THR A 32 9.96 -7.15 -4.27
CA THR A 32 8.96 -8.11 -4.73
C THR A 32 7.65 -7.42 -5.11
N LEU A 33 7.33 -6.28 -4.48
CA LEU A 33 6.15 -5.49 -4.79
C LEU A 33 6.20 -4.84 -6.19
N ARG A 34 7.32 -4.92 -6.92
CA ARG A 34 7.35 -4.60 -8.36
C ARG A 34 6.52 -5.57 -9.20
N ILE A 35 6.25 -6.76 -8.68
CA ILE A 35 5.43 -7.79 -9.32
C ILE A 35 4.13 -7.93 -8.51
N PRO A 36 2.95 -7.88 -9.13
CA PRO A 36 2.70 -7.63 -10.56
C PRO A 36 2.92 -6.14 -10.95
N PRO A 37 3.15 -5.85 -12.25
CA PRO A 37 3.39 -4.48 -12.74
C PRO A 37 2.33 -3.46 -12.32
N GLY A 38 1.07 -3.91 -12.18
CA GLY A 38 -0.07 -3.10 -11.73
C GLY A 38 0.06 -2.53 -10.31
N ASN A 39 1.04 -2.97 -9.51
CA ASN A 39 1.37 -2.35 -8.23
C ASN A 39 1.92 -0.93 -8.40
N HIS A 40 2.53 -0.61 -9.54
CA HIS A 40 3.18 0.68 -9.79
C HIS A 40 4.08 1.07 -8.59
N PHE A 41 4.83 0.10 -8.07
CA PHE A 41 5.64 0.26 -6.88
C PHE A 41 6.66 1.40 -7.07
N LYS A 42 6.68 2.34 -6.13
CA LYS A 42 7.57 3.50 -6.17
C LYS A 42 8.13 3.83 -4.79
N ALA A 43 9.44 4.05 -4.73
CA ALA A 43 10.04 4.80 -3.64
C ALA A 43 9.63 6.29 -3.75
N LEU A 44 9.19 6.87 -2.64
CA LEU A 44 8.76 8.27 -2.58
C LEU A 44 9.95 9.19 -2.32
N SER A 45 9.81 10.46 -2.72
CA SER A 45 10.84 11.48 -2.62
C SER A 45 10.32 12.73 -1.89
N GLY A 46 11.20 13.73 -1.71
CA GLY A 46 10.85 14.98 -1.02
C GLY A 46 10.48 14.73 0.45
N LYS A 47 9.35 15.30 0.89
CA LYS A 47 8.87 15.19 2.28
C LYS A 47 8.54 13.75 2.72
N ARG A 48 8.32 12.83 1.77
CA ARG A 48 8.04 11.41 2.05
C ARG A 48 9.23 10.51 1.71
N LYS A 49 10.45 11.06 1.60
CA LYS A 49 11.67 10.27 1.37
C LYS A 49 11.80 9.17 2.44
N GLY A 50 12.08 7.95 2.00
CA GLY A 50 12.15 6.76 2.86
C GLY A 50 10.84 5.98 2.96
N GLN A 51 9.75 6.51 2.41
CA GLN A 51 8.50 5.76 2.22
C GLN A 51 8.44 5.15 0.82
N TYR A 52 7.60 4.13 0.69
CA TYR A 52 7.23 3.47 -0.55
C TYR A 52 5.73 3.61 -0.78
N SER A 53 5.31 3.38 -2.02
CA SER A 53 3.89 3.33 -2.37
C SER A 53 3.56 2.23 -3.36
N ILE A 54 2.34 1.69 -3.25
CA ILE A 54 1.70 0.82 -4.23
C ILE A 54 0.30 1.34 -4.60
N ARG A 55 -0.10 1.10 -5.84
CA ARG A 55 -1.38 1.50 -6.42
C ARG A 55 -2.52 0.60 -5.95
N VAL A 56 -3.62 1.24 -5.53
CA VAL A 56 -4.91 0.58 -5.32
C VAL A 56 -5.78 0.76 -6.56
N ASN A 57 -5.98 2.01 -7.00
CA ASN A 57 -6.60 2.38 -8.27
C ASN A 57 -6.02 3.73 -8.74
N ASP A 58 -6.64 4.42 -9.70
CA ASP A 58 -6.08 5.68 -10.20
C ASP A 58 -5.98 6.77 -9.12
N GLN A 59 -6.96 6.84 -8.21
CA GLN A 59 -7.03 7.83 -7.13
C GLN A 59 -6.22 7.46 -5.88
N TRP A 60 -6.23 6.20 -5.47
CA TRP A 60 -5.75 5.77 -4.16
C TRP A 60 -4.39 5.07 -4.20
N ARG A 61 -3.55 5.35 -3.20
CA ARG A 61 -2.26 4.67 -2.95
C ARG A 61 -2.21 4.14 -1.52
N ILE A 62 -1.53 3.02 -1.32
CA ILE A 62 -1.02 2.63 0.00
C ILE A 62 0.40 3.17 0.10
N CYS A 63 0.69 3.94 1.15
CA CYS A 63 2.03 4.42 1.48
C CYS A 63 2.51 3.73 2.76
N PHE A 64 3.80 3.43 2.86
CA PHE A 64 4.38 2.74 4.02
C PHE A 64 5.88 2.96 4.11
N THR A 65 6.44 2.80 5.30
CA THR A 65 7.89 2.64 5.51
C THR A 65 8.25 1.16 5.49
N TRP A 66 9.49 0.82 5.13
CA TRP A 66 9.96 -0.56 5.09
C TRP A 66 11.17 -0.75 5.99
N TYR A 67 11.09 -1.70 6.92
CA TYR A 67 12.15 -1.98 7.88
C TYR A 67 12.14 -3.47 8.24
N GLU A 68 13.32 -4.12 8.24
CA GLU A 68 13.51 -5.53 8.62
C GLU A 68 12.50 -6.53 8.02
N GLY A 69 12.13 -6.35 6.74
CA GLY A 69 11.22 -7.27 6.05
C GLY A 69 9.74 -7.01 6.31
N HIS A 70 9.40 -5.91 6.98
CA HIS A 70 8.03 -5.55 7.33
C HIS A 70 7.67 -4.12 6.92
N ALA A 71 6.38 -3.90 6.66
CA ALA A 71 5.82 -2.60 6.39
C ALA A 71 5.31 -1.92 7.67
N PHE A 72 5.66 -0.65 7.85
CA PHE A 72 5.24 0.20 8.97
C PHE A 72 4.57 1.47 8.44
N ASP A 73 3.93 2.23 9.33
CA ASP A 73 3.25 3.51 9.03
C ASP A 73 2.34 3.41 7.79
N VAL A 74 1.57 2.32 7.71
CA VAL A 74 0.78 1.98 6.52
C VAL A 74 -0.46 2.87 6.44
N GLU A 75 -0.56 3.64 5.37
CA GLU A 75 -1.64 4.62 5.13
C GLU A 75 -2.29 4.42 3.77
N ILE A 76 -3.61 4.60 3.68
CA ILE A 76 -4.34 4.75 2.41
C ILE A 76 -4.55 6.23 2.14
N VAL A 77 -3.95 6.74 1.06
CA VAL A 77 -3.90 8.18 0.75
C VAL A 77 -4.55 8.45 -0.60
N ASP A 78 -5.31 9.55 -0.66
CA ASP A 78 -5.82 10.10 -1.90
C ASP A 78 -4.69 10.84 -2.62
N TYR A 79 -4.44 10.50 -3.87
CA TYR A 79 -3.33 11.03 -4.66
C TYR A 79 -3.76 12.10 -5.68
N HIS A 80 -4.99 12.61 -5.59
CA HIS A 80 -5.51 13.74 -6.38
C HIS A 80 -5.64 15.02 -5.56
#